data_AF-A0A8S3EQG0-F1
#
_entry.id   AF-A0A8S3EQG0-F1
#
_cell.length_a   1.000
_cell.length_b   1.000
_cell.length_c   1.000
_cell.angle_alpha   90.00
_cell.angle_beta   90.00
_cell.angle_gamma   90.00
#
_symmetry.space_group_name_H-M   'P 1'
#
loop_
_entity.id
_entity.type
_entity.pdbx_description
1 polymer ?
#
loop_
_entity_poly.entity_id
_entity_poly.type
_entity_poly.pdbx_seq_one_letter_code
_entity_poly.pdbx_strand_id
1 'polypeptide(L)'
;TCIFCGEKNDEFIRAGLETHYWANCPMLRRCQECNQVVEVGIYIEHLLRECQKKSKYQQCSRCTEAIGSDFDAHVKLKECIETKPNTNRCPLCHMNIREGEKPWRDHLMGVDGCVKNPRRLQALKKNKNPPQQKAVVVPTSQVNVMKKQKKVTTTVK
;
A
#
# COMPACT_ATOMS: atom_id res chain seq x y z
N THR A 1 -10.40 -6.33 2.31
CA THR A 1 -9.12 -6.75 1.69
C THR A 1 -8.69 -5.74 0.65
N CYS A 2 -7.41 -5.38 0.59
CA CYS A 2 -6.83 -4.55 -0.45
C CYS A 2 -6.42 -5.40 -1.67
N ILE A 3 -6.85 -5.01 -2.87
CA ILE A 3 -6.54 -5.77 -4.10
C ILE A 3 -5.07 -5.67 -4.51
N PHE A 4 -4.39 -4.57 -4.17
CA PHE A 4 -3.01 -4.34 -4.58
C PHE A 4 -2.02 -5.05 -3.67
N CYS A 5 -2.06 -4.81 -2.35
CA CYS A 5 -1.11 -5.43 -1.41
C CYS A 5 -1.62 -6.72 -0.76
N GLY A 6 -2.91 -7.06 -0.90
CA GLY A 6 -3.48 -8.26 -0.28
C GLY A 6 -3.77 -8.14 1.23
N GLU A 7 -3.50 -6.99 1.84
CA GLU A 7 -3.76 -6.76 3.27
C GLU A 7 -5.25 -6.95 3.58
N LYS A 8 -5.52 -7.69 4.66
CA LYS A 8 -6.86 -7.91 5.20
C LYS A 8 -6.97 -7.10 6.49
N ASN A 9 -7.96 -6.22 6.55
CA ASN A 9 -8.31 -5.43 7.71
C ASN A 9 -9.83 -5.22 7.67
N ASP A 10 -10.50 -5.41 8.80
CA ASP A 10 -11.96 -5.24 8.93
C ASP A 10 -12.38 -3.77 8.74
N GLU A 11 -11.47 -2.84 9.00
CA GLU A 11 -11.64 -1.41 8.73
C GLU A 11 -11.60 -1.06 7.24
N PHE A 12 -11.25 -1.99 6.34
CA PHE A 12 -11.30 -1.77 4.89
C PHE A 12 -12.74 -1.78 4.34
N ILE A 13 -13.61 -1.03 5.01
CA ILE A 13 -14.94 -0.64 4.58
C ILE A 13 -14.88 0.80 4.06
N ARG A 14 -15.36 1.02 2.82
CA ARG A 14 -15.47 2.34 2.17
C ARG A 14 -14.25 3.26 2.45
N ALA A 15 -14.40 4.23 3.35
CA ALA A 15 -13.42 5.24 3.70
C ALA A 15 -12.08 4.69 4.22
N GLY A 16 -12.07 3.54 4.89
CA GLY A 16 -10.84 2.91 5.34
C GLY A 16 -9.99 2.38 4.18
N LEU A 17 -10.65 1.87 3.12
CA LEU A 17 -9.97 1.41 1.91
C LEU A 17 -9.46 2.58 1.06
N GLU A 18 -10.23 3.67 0.98
CA GLU A 18 -9.79 4.92 0.33
C GLU A 18 -8.54 5.49 1.02
N THR A 19 -8.56 5.57 2.36
CA THR A 19 -7.41 5.99 3.16
C THR A 19 -6.22 5.06 2.96
N HIS A 20 -6.46 3.75 2.84
CA HIS A 20 -5.42 2.79 2.54
C HIS A 20 -4.79 3.06 1.16
N TYR A 21 -5.58 3.19 0.09
CA TYR A 21 -5.06 3.49 -1.24
C TYR A 21 -4.31 4.81 -1.30
N TRP A 22 -4.89 5.84 -0.68
CA TRP A 22 -4.35 7.19 -0.69
C TRP A 22 -3.03 7.32 0.04
N ALA A 23 -2.84 6.65 1.18
CA ALA A 23 -1.71 6.92 2.08
C ALA A 23 -0.90 5.69 2.51
N ASN A 24 -1.50 4.51 2.60
CA ASN A 24 -0.87 3.37 3.31
C ASN A 24 -0.42 2.24 2.40
N CYS A 25 -1.07 2.01 1.25
CA CYS A 25 -0.79 0.86 0.41
C CYS A 25 0.63 0.92 -0.14
N PRO A 26 1.53 -0.03 0.20
CA PRO A 26 2.93 0.00 -0.24
C PRO A 26 3.11 -0.24 -1.74
N MET A 27 2.09 -0.80 -2.40
CA MET A 27 2.07 -1.05 -3.85
C MET A 27 1.67 0.20 -4.65
N LEU A 28 1.18 1.26 -3.99
CA LEU A 28 0.68 2.47 -4.63
C LEU A 28 1.53 3.69 -4.25
N ARG A 29 1.55 4.68 -5.13
CA ARG A 29 2.11 6.01 -4.86
C ARG A 29 1.20 7.10 -5.41
N ARG A 30 1.33 8.30 -4.84
CA ARG A 30 0.74 9.51 -5.42
C ARG A 30 1.69 10.11 -6.46
N CYS A 31 1.16 10.38 -7.64
CA CYS A 31 1.87 11.16 -8.65
C CYS A 31 2.09 12.58 -8.13
N GLN A 32 3.33 13.06 -8.22
CA GLN A 32 3.67 14.40 -7.73
C GLN A 32 3.21 15.50 -8.70
N GLU A 33 2.90 15.15 -9.95
CA GLU A 33 2.45 16.11 -10.97
C GLU A 33 0.92 16.25 -11.02
N CYS A 34 0.18 15.14 -10.93
CA CYS A 34 -1.29 15.13 -11.09
C CYS A 34 -2.07 14.63 -9.86
N ASN A 35 -1.39 14.26 -8.77
CA ASN A 35 -1.99 13.78 -7.52
C ASN A 35 -2.77 12.46 -7.60
N GLN A 36 -2.87 11.81 -8.77
CA GLN A 36 -3.50 10.49 -8.91
C GLN A 36 -2.73 9.42 -8.11
N VAL A 37 -3.48 8.48 -7.53
CA VAL A 37 -2.92 7.29 -6.90
C VAL A 37 -2.73 6.23 -7.98
N VAL A 38 -1.50 5.77 -8.15
CA VAL A 38 -1.09 4.85 -9.22
C VAL A 38 -0.25 3.73 -8.63
N GLU A 39 -0.31 2.53 -9.21
CA GLU A 39 0.60 1.45 -8.87
C GLU A 39 2.05 1.86 -9.14
N VAL A 40 2.94 1.54 -8.19
CA VAL A 40 4.37 1.88 -8.31
C VAL A 40 4.98 1.21 -9.54
N GLY A 41 4.52 0.00 -9.88
CA GLY A 41 5.03 -0.81 -10.99
C GLY A 41 4.80 -0.20 -12.38
N ILE A 42 3.74 0.59 -12.56
CA ILE A 42 3.39 1.24 -13.83
C ILE A 42 3.62 2.75 -13.80
N TYR A 43 4.19 3.29 -12.72
CA TYR A 43 4.28 4.75 -12.55
C TYR A 43 5.11 5.44 -13.63
N ILE A 44 6.14 4.77 -14.16
CA ILE A 44 6.92 5.28 -15.30
C ILE A 44 6.03 5.43 -16.53
N GLU A 45 5.23 4.41 -16.84
CA GLU A 45 4.28 4.43 -17.95
C GLU A 45 3.22 5.53 -17.75
N HIS A 46 2.69 5.66 -16.54
CA HIS A 46 1.80 6.74 -16.16
C HIS A 46 2.41 8.10 -16.51
N LEU A 47 3.64 8.38 -16.08
CA LEU A 47 4.31 9.66 -16.37
C LEU A 47 4.47 9.91 -17.88
N LEU A 48 4.75 8.87 -18.67
CA LEU A 48 5.03 9.01 -20.11
C LEU A 48 3.76 9.08 -20.97
N ARG A 49 2.66 8.44 -20.55
CA ARG A 49 1.50 8.19 -21.44
C ARG A 49 0.20 8.78 -20.92
N GLU A 50 -0.01 8.74 -19.62
CA GLU A 50 -1.31 9.03 -18.98
C GLU A 50 -1.34 10.37 -18.25
N CYS A 51 -0.22 10.75 -17.63
CA CYS A 51 -0.14 11.90 -16.75
C CYS A 51 -0.52 13.18 -17.49
N GLN A 52 -1.23 14.08 -16.81
CA GLN A 52 -1.55 15.41 -17.31
C GLN A 52 -0.31 16.23 -17.67
N LYS A 53 0.85 15.91 -17.07
CA LYS A 53 2.14 16.55 -17.32
C LYS A 53 3.09 15.69 -18.15
N LYS A 54 2.60 14.69 -18.87
CA LYS A 54 3.43 13.77 -19.68
C LYS A 54 4.35 14.45 -20.69
N SER A 55 3.94 15.61 -21.22
CA SER A 55 4.77 16.40 -22.14
C SER A 55 6.06 16.93 -21.51
N LYS A 56 6.18 16.93 -20.17
CA LYS A 56 7.42 17.27 -19.46
C LYS A 56 8.43 16.13 -19.43
N TYR A 57 8.03 14.91 -19.78
CA TYR A 57 8.84 13.71 -19.59
C TYR A 57 9.22 13.09 -20.93
N GLN A 58 10.46 12.60 -20.99
CA GLN A 58 10.95 11.77 -22.07
C GLN A 58 11.53 10.48 -21.51
N GLN A 59 11.38 9.38 -22.24
CA GLN A 59 11.89 8.09 -21.80
C GLN A 59 13.38 7.98 -22.12
N CYS A 60 14.20 7.71 -21.11
CA CYS A 60 15.61 7.37 -21.32
C CYS A 60 15.73 5.97 -21.95
N SER A 61 16.43 5.84 -23.07
CA SER A 61 16.66 4.54 -23.72
C SER A 61 17.57 3.60 -22.92
N ARG A 62 18.43 4.14 -22.04
CA ARG A 62 19.38 3.36 -21.23
C ARG A 62 18.76 2.81 -19.95
N CYS A 63 18.08 3.66 -19.18
CA CYS A 63 17.55 3.29 -17.87
C CYS A 63 16.02 3.13 -17.84
N THR A 64 15.35 3.36 -18.98
CA THR A 64 13.90 3.26 -19.18
C THR A 64 13.02 4.18 -18.32
N GLU A 65 13.61 5.04 -17.49
CA GLU A 65 12.89 6.01 -16.67
C GLU A 65 12.31 7.19 -17.46
N ALA A 66 11.29 7.81 -16.87
CA ALA A 66 10.71 9.06 -17.32
C ALA A 66 11.52 10.24 -16.75
N ILE A 67 12.29 10.91 -17.61
CA ILE A 67 13.19 12.00 -17.23
C ILE A 67 12.54 13.33 -17.62
N GLY A 68 12.62 14.32 -16.73
CA GLY A 68 12.02 15.64 -16.91
C GLY A 68 12.90 16.62 -17.71
N SER A 69 13.04 17.83 -17.20
CA SER A 69 13.79 18.93 -17.82
C SER A 69 15.25 18.61 -18.13
N ASP A 70 15.88 17.73 -17.35
CA ASP A 70 17.33 17.50 -17.40
C ASP A 70 17.70 16.33 -18.34
N PHE A 71 16.84 16.01 -19.32
CA PHE A 71 17.00 14.86 -20.20
C PHE A 71 18.33 14.84 -20.95
N ASP A 72 18.70 15.96 -21.59
CA ASP A 72 19.93 16.03 -22.38
C ASP A 72 21.18 15.83 -21.50
N ALA A 73 21.19 16.43 -20.31
CA ALA A 73 22.25 16.26 -19.33
C ALA A 73 22.32 14.80 -18.83
N HIS A 74 21.18 14.20 -18.50
CA HIS A 74 21.07 12.81 -18.09
C HIS A 74 21.63 11.84 -19.14
N VAL A 75 21.25 12.02 -20.41
CA VAL A 75 21.73 11.18 -21.53
C VAL A 75 23.21 11.38 -21.80
N LYS A 76 23.70 12.63 -21.71
CA LYS A 76 25.11 12.97 -21.92
C LYS A 76 26.02 12.38 -20.85
N LEU A 77 25.64 12.48 -19.57
CA LEU A 77 26.45 12.01 -18.43
C LEU A 77 26.47 10.48 -18.30
N LYS A 78 25.38 9.78 -18.69
CA LYS A 78 25.26 8.32 -18.62
C LYS A 78 25.49 7.71 -17.23
N GLU A 79 25.30 8.50 -16.17
CA GLU A 79 25.42 8.06 -14.77
C GLU A 79 24.24 7.20 -14.32
N CYS A 80 23.18 7.11 -15.12
CA CYS A 80 22.05 6.27 -14.82
C CYS A 80 22.40 4.77 -14.95
N ILE A 81 21.82 3.97 -14.04
CA ILE A 81 21.93 2.51 -14.08
C ILE A 81 21.22 2.01 -15.34
N GLU A 82 21.89 1.18 -16.13
CA GLU A 82 21.29 0.58 -17.33
C GLU A 82 20.26 -0.48 -16.96
N THR A 83 19.14 -0.49 -17.68
CA THR A 83 18.11 -1.53 -17.53
C THR A 83 18.62 -2.81 -18.17
N LYS A 84 18.54 -3.91 -17.42
CA LYS A 84 18.94 -5.24 -17.91
C LYS A 84 17.75 -5.90 -18.64
N PRO A 85 17.99 -6.82 -19.58
CA PRO A 85 16.92 -7.64 -20.14
C PRO A 85 16.11 -8.32 -19.03
N ASN A 86 14.80 -8.48 -19.25
CA ASN A 86 13.88 -9.13 -18.31
C ASN A 86 13.85 -8.46 -16.91
N THR A 87 14.10 -7.16 -16.87
CA THR A 87 13.98 -6.36 -15.65
C THR A 87 13.09 -5.15 -15.85
N ASN A 88 12.31 -4.85 -14.81
CA ASN A 88 11.61 -3.60 -14.61
C ASN A 88 12.49 -2.62 -13.85
N ARG A 89 12.08 -1.35 -13.83
CA ARG A 89 12.78 -0.28 -13.12
C ARG A 89 11.91 0.29 -12.00
N CYS A 90 12.43 0.30 -10.77
CA CYS A 90 11.74 0.91 -9.64
C CYS A 90 11.81 2.44 -9.71
N PRO A 91 10.70 3.18 -9.85
CA PRO A 91 10.72 4.65 -9.92
C PRO A 91 10.90 5.33 -8.56
N LEU A 92 11.13 4.55 -7.49
CA LEU A 92 11.36 5.07 -6.14
C LEU A 92 12.84 5.03 -5.77
N CYS A 93 13.52 3.90 -6.06
CA CYS A 93 14.93 3.72 -5.73
C CYS A 93 15.84 3.60 -6.96
N HIS A 94 15.30 3.66 -8.17
CA HIS A 94 16.06 3.59 -9.43
C HIS A 94 16.85 2.27 -9.61
N MET A 95 16.43 1.21 -8.93
CA MET A 95 17.03 -0.13 -9.05
C MET A 95 16.25 -0.99 -10.03
N ASN A 96 16.96 -1.90 -10.71
CA ASN A 96 16.36 -2.93 -11.54
C ASN A 96 15.70 -4.00 -10.67
N ILE A 97 14.48 -4.38 -11.01
CA ILE A 97 13.70 -5.46 -10.40
C ILE A 97 13.47 -6.51 -11.47
N ARG A 98 13.51 -7.80 -11.15
CA ARG A 98 13.12 -8.83 -12.13
C ARG A 98 11.69 -8.59 -12.64
N GLU A 99 11.43 -8.98 -13.87
CA GLU A 99 10.07 -8.95 -14.43
C GLU A 99 9.10 -9.85 -13.66
N GLY A 100 7.80 -9.52 -13.74
CA GLY A 100 6.72 -10.25 -13.07
C GLY A 100 6.19 -9.59 -11.78
N GLU A 101 5.02 -10.03 -11.33
CA GLU A 101 4.34 -9.44 -10.17
C GLU A 101 5.01 -9.77 -8.83
N LYS A 102 5.47 -11.01 -8.66
CA LYS A 102 6.07 -11.45 -7.39
C LYS A 102 7.32 -10.61 -7.04
N PRO A 103 8.28 -10.35 -7.95
CA PRO A 103 9.40 -9.47 -7.65
C PRO A 103 8.98 -8.06 -7.23
N TRP A 104 7.93 -7.49 -7.81
CA TRP A 104 7.38 -6.20 -7.37
C TRP A 104 6.83 -6.26 -5.95
N ARG A 105 6.06 -7.30 -5.61
CA ARG A 105 5.56 -7.51 -4.25
C ARG A 105 6.70 -7.66 -3.25
N ASP A 106 7.67 -8.53 -3.54
CA ASP A 106 8.84 -8.75 -2.68
C ASP A 106 9.61 -7.43 -2.50
N HIS A 107 9.82 -6.67 -3.57
CA HIS A 107 10.52 -5.39 -3.52
C HIS A 107 9.73 -4.33 -2.73
N LEU A 108 8.42 -4.19 -2.95
CA LEU A 108 7.64 -3.10 -2.35
C LEU A 108 7.11 -3.43 -0.95
N MET A 109 7.09 -4.69 -0.54
CA MET A 109 6.52 -5.14 0.73
C MET A 109 7.50 -5.91 1.62
N GLY A 110 8.55 -6.52 1.04
CA GLY A 110 9.50 -7.35 1.78
C GLY A 110 10.35 -6.56 2.77
N VAL A 111 10.90 -7.27 3.76
CA VAL A 111 11.76 -6.69 4.81
C VAL A 111 13.01 -6.04 4.20
N ASP A 112 13.64 -6.72 3.25
CA ASP A 112 14.83 -6.26 2.51
C ASP A 112 14.48 -5.58 1.17
N GLY A 113 13.25 -5.05 1.08
CA GLY A 113 12.73 -4.39 -0.11
C GLY A 113 13.23 -2.94 -0.31
N CYS A 114 12.48 -2.19 -1.12
CA CYS A 114 12.74 -0.83 -1.53
C CYS A 114 13.00 0.12 -0.34
N VAL A 115 14.24 0.56 -0.17
CA VAL A 115 14.62 1.51 0.89
C VAL A 115 14.03 2.91 0.68
N LYS A 116 13.61 3.24 -0.54
CA LYS A 116 12.96 4.52 -0.90
C LYS A 116 11.44 4.46 -0.95
N ASN A 117 10.81 3.36 -0.53
CA ASN A 117 9.36 3.26 -0.40
C ASN A 117 8.92 3.62 1.04
N PRO A 118 8.46 4.86 1.31
CA PRO A 118 8.06 5.26 2.65
C PRO A 118 6.86 4.46 3.17
N ARG A 119 5.95 4.03 2.30
CA ARG A 119 4.76 3.24 2.69
C ARG A 119 5.13 1.82 3.11
N ARG A 120 6.15 1.22 2.47
CA ARG A 120 6.75 -0.04 2.93
C ARG A 120 7.33 0.10 4.33
N LEU A 121 8.15 1.13 4.55
CA LEU A 121 8.78 1.37 5.85
C LEU A 121 7.74 1.59 6.96
N GLN A 122 6.64 2.28 6.64
CA GLN A 122 5.51 2.44 7.57
C GLN A 122 4.81 1.12 7.87
N ALA A 123 4.51 0.30 6.85
CA ALA A 123 3.88 -1.01 7.04
C ALA A 123 4.74 -1.94 7.92
N LEU A 124 6.06 -1.97 7.71
CA LEU A 124 6.97 -2.76 8.54
C LEU A 124 7.03 -2.28 10.00
N LYS A 125 6.91 -0.97 10.25
CA LYS A 125 6.83 -0.44 11.61
C LYS A 125 5.53 -0.85 12.31
N LYS A 126 4.40 -0.80 11.60
CA LYS A 126 3.09 -1.25 12.15
C LYS A 126 3.12 -2.72 12.54
N ASN A 127 3.78 -3.57 11.74
CA ASN A 127 3.90 -5.00 12.05
C ASN A 127 4.79 -5.29 13.26
N LYS A 128 5.80 -4.44 13.55
CA LYS A 128 6.67 -4.58 14.72
C LYS A 128 6.01 -4.08 16.01
N ASN A 129 5.14 -3.08 15.91
CA ASN A 129 4.40 -2.52 17.03
C ASN A 129 2.88 -2.63 16.75
N PRO A 130 2.31 -3.84 16.79
CA PRO A 130 0.87 -3.99 16.64
C PRO A 130 0.19 -3.16 17.75
N PRO A 131 -0.90 -2.43 17.44
CA PRO A 131 -1.65 -1.73 18.46
C PRO A 131 -2.03 -2.74 19.55
N GLN A 132 -1.55 -2.52 20.78
CA GLN A 132 -2.02 -3.23 21.95
C GLN A 132 -3.53 -3.02 22.00
N GLN A 133 -4.28 -4.08 21.66
CA GLN A 133 -5.71 -4.09 21.86
C GLN A 133 -5.92 -3.87 23.35
N LYS A 134 -6.33 -2.65 23.74
CA LYS A 134 -6.86 -2.44 25.09
C LYS A 134 -8.05 -3.38 25.18
N ALA A 135 -7.96 -4.37 26.06
CA ALA A 135 -9.07 -5.24 26.38
C ALA A 135 -10.25 -4.34 26.70
N VAL A 136 -11.27 -4.37 25.85
CA VAL A 136 -12.57 -3.80 26.19
C VAL A 136 -13.10 -4.70 27.30
N VAL A 137 -12.94 -4.26 28.55
CA VAL A 137 -13.64 -4.85 29.68
C VAL A 137 -15.11 -4.55 29.45
N VAL A 138 -15.81 -5.48 28.82
CA VAL A 138 -17.27 -5.44 28.73
C VAL A 138 -17.78 -5.62 30.16
N PRO A 139 -18.53 -4.66 30.75
CA PRO A 139 -19.12 -4.88 32.05
C PRO A 139 -20.17 -5.98 31.94
N THR A 140 -19.89 -7.13 32.55
CA THR A 140 -20.84 -8.23 32.66
C THR A 140 -21.92 -7.82 33.63
N SER A 141 -23.06 -7.35 33.13
CA SER A 141 -24.27 -7.19 33.93
C SER A 141 -25.50 -7.38 33.06
N GLN A 142 -26.26 -8.42 33.40
CA GLN A 142 -27.65 -8.69 33.02
C GLN A 142 -27.88 -9.51 31.74
N VAL A 143 -27.66 -10.82 31.86
CA VAL A 143 -28.53 -11.80 31.20
C VAL A 143 -29.03 -12.77 32.27
N ASN A 144 -30.30 -12.62 32.68
CA ASN A 144 -31.24 -13.72 32.93
C ASN A 144 -32.41 -13.26 33.82
N VAL A 145 -33.59 -13.05 33.22
CA VAL A 145 -34.85 -13.49 33.82
C VAL A 145 -35.82 -13.85 32.70
N MET A 146 -36.03 -15.15 32.47
CA MET A 146 -37.34 -15.73 32.17
C MET A 146 -37.23 -17.25 32.10
N LYS A 147 -37.54 -17.93 33.21
CA LYS A 147 -38.45 -19.10 33.23
C LYS A 147 -38.65 -19.65 34.65
N LYS A 148 -39.94 -19.97 34.90
CA LYS A 148 -40.53 -20.84 35.92
C LYS A 148 -40.86 -20.22 37.29
N GLN A 149 -42.10 -19.74 37.38
CA GLN A 149 -42.89 -19.81 38.61
C GLN A 149 -43.16 -21.29 38.97
N LYS A 150 -42.86 -21.67 40.21
CA LYS A 150 -43.38 -22.86 40.88
C LYS A 150 -44.13 -22.41 42.14
N LYS A 151 -45.41 -22.79 42.20
CA LYS A 151 -46.25 -23.17 43.35
C LYS A 151 -45.79 -22.71 44.75
N VAL A 152 -46.65 -21.94 45.40
CA VAL A 152 -46.83 -21.97 46.86
C VAL A 152 -48.29 -22.32 47.15
N THR A 153 -48.46 -23.50 47.73
CA THR A 153 -49.63 -23.95 48.52
C THR A 153 -49.66 -23.21 49.85
N THR A 154 -50.82 -22.74 50.33
CA THR A 154 -51.29 -22.90 51.73
C THR A 154 -52.81 -22.70 51.79
N THR A 155 -53.41 -23.49 52.66
CA THR A 155 -54.82 -23.87 52.85
C THR A 155 -55.53 -22.94 53.86
N VAL A 156 -56.87 -23.11 53.94
CA VAL A 156 -57.79 -22.91 55.09
C VAL A 156 -58.49 -21.55 55.20
N LYS A 157 -59.77 -21.48 54.82
CA LYS A 157 -60.95 -21.63 55.69
C LYS A 157 -62.20 -21.84 54.85
#